data_AF-F0RF56-F1
#
_entry.id   AF-F0RF56-F1
#
_cell.length_a   1.000
_cell.length_b   1.000
_cell.length_c   1.000
_cell.angle_alpha   90.00
_cell.angle_beta   90.00
_cell.angle_gamma   90.00
#
_symmetry.space_group_name_H-M   'P 1'
#
loop_
_entity.id
_entity.type
_entity.pdbx_description
1 polymer ?
#
loop_
_entity_poly.entity_id
_entity_poly.type
_entity_poly.pdbx_seq_one_letter_code
_entity_poly.pdbx_strand_id
1 'polypeptide(L)'
;MIRETIPLIIVVVVVTLLYVKLKHILSNKSAAKNLELFLKNNYGTTLKYKNLERFFNTATMNPNCFTVVIYEARNPNVEMHLTFDASKIVEQKDVASVYPNELSFNETYIEKQQVVATQAVISDKMKPLGVDLKWSYNFIELIFDKSYTENEVLEKEQFFLNLFAKEDTDKLGYYHSFTLHLSFKDNEYPLLKHFVEQKNDKWELKDISLNEEDKSFKEVSLLVNTVKNEYLESKQPALKLANYYGTLVNKVDFSRVIWVTYTEHKRTKKELEEAKKGVYVSPINGYVVVYWNLFKKQAQHIAFVSLEEHKSIDEVLEYEKDNLL
;
A
#
# COMPACT_ATOMS: atom_id res chain seq x y z
N MET A 1 -63.47 -24.01 22.18
CA MET A 1 -62.38 -23.88 23.17
C MET A 1 -61.01 -24.35 22.66
N ILE A 2 -60.90 -25.40 21.81
CA ILE A 2 -59.61 -25.89 21.26
C ILE A 2 -59.10 -25.07 20.05
N ARG A 3 -60.01 -24.39 19.32
CA ARG A 3 -59.68 -23.67 18.07
C ARG A 3 -58.97 -22.32 18.27
N GLU A 4 -59.13 -21.70 19.45
CA GLU A 4 -58.52 -20.39 19.79
C GLU A 4 -57.19 -20.52 20.55
N THR A 5 -56.89 -21.71 21.08
CA THR A 5 -55.66 -22.00 21.86
C THR A 5 -54.47 -22.35 20.97
N ILE A 6 -54.70 -22.95 19.80
CA ILE A 6 -53.66 -23.32 18.82
C ILE A 6 -52.85 -22.10 18.32
N PRO A 7 -53.47 -20.99 17.86
CA PRO A 7 -52.69 -19.82 17.41
C PRO A 7 -51.89 -19.16 18.54
N LEU A 8 -52.41 -19.15 19.77
CA LEU A 8 -51.69 -18.63 20.94
C LEU A 8 -50.45 -19.47 21.27
N ILE A 9 -50.56 -20.80 21.21
CA ILE A 9 -49.44 -21.72 21.42
C ILE A 9 -48.38 -21.53 20.33
N ILE A 10 -48.77 -21.35 19.06
CA ILE A 10 -47.84 -21.09 17.96
C ILE A 10 -47.11 -19.76 18.18
N VAL A 11 -47.81 -18.70 18.58
CA VAL A 11 -47.18 -17.40 18.90
C VAL A 11 -46.20 -17.54 20.06
N VAL A 12 -46.56 -18.26 21.13
CA VAL A 12 -45.66 -18.49 22.27
C VAL A 12 -44.43 -19.30 21.86
N VAL A 13 -44.58 -20.31 21.00
CA VAL A 13 -43.46 -21.12 20.47
C VAL A 13 -42.56 -20.29 19.57
N VAL A 14 -43.12 -19.45 18.69
CA VAL A 14 -42.33 -18.56 17.83
C VAL A 14 -41.60 -17.50 18.64
N VAL A 15 -42.26 -16.90 19.63
CA VAL A 15 -41.64 -15.91 20.53
C VAL A 15 -40.54 -16.57 21.37
N THR A 16 -40.75 -17.76 21.92
CA THR A 16 -39.69 -18.48 22.65
C THR A 16 -38.54 -18.91 21.74
N LEU A 17 -38.79 -19.36 20.52
CA LEU A 17 -37.73 -19.67 19.54
C LEU A 17 -36.92 -18.44 19.14
N LEU A 18 -37.58 -17.28 18.94
CA LEU A 18 -36.91 -16.00 18.68
C LEU A 18 -36.12 -15.52 19.90
N TYR A 19 -36.66 -15.66 21.11
CA TYR A 19 -36.00 -15.29 22.36
C TYR A 19 -34.79 -16.19 22.65
N VAL A 20 -34.89 -17.50 22.37
CA VAL A 20 -33.78 -18.46 22.48
C VAL A 20 -32.71 -18.17 21.44
N LYS A 21 -33.08 -17.87 20.18
CA LYS A 21 -32.12 -17.43 19.15
C LYS A 21 -31.38 -16.15 19.55
N LEU A 22 -32.07 -15.16 20.11
CA LEU A 22 -31.44 -13.92 20.60
C LEU A 22 -30.51 -14.17 21.79
N LYS A 23 -30.83 -15.14 22.67
CA LYS A 23 -30.00 -15.48 23.85
C LYS A 23 -28.68 -16.15 23.49
N HIS A 24 -28.57 -16.76 22.31
CA HIS A 24 -27.34 -17.39 21.83
C HIS A 24 -26.39 -16.44 21.09
N ILE A 25 -26.79 -15.17 20.88
CA ILE A 25 -25.96 -14.15 20.24
C ILE A 25 -25.28 -13.29 21.31
N LEU A 26 -23.95 -13.35 21.39
CA LEU A 26 -23.16 -12.58 22.35
C LEU A 26 -23.03 -11.11 21.93
N SER A 27 -23.34 -10.19 22.81
CA SER A 27 -23.11 -8.75 22.59
C SER A 27 -21.61 -8.43 22.49
N ASN A 28 -21.26 -7.30 21.84
CA ASN A 28 -19.85 -6.85 21.76
C ASN A 28 -19.21 -6.73 23.16
N LYS A 29 -19.97 -6.29 24.16
CA LYS A 29 -19.50 -6.21 25.55
C LYS A 29 -19.18 -7.59 26.14
N SER A 30 -19.97 -8.60 25.82
CA SER A 30 -19.72 -9.97 26.29
C SER A 30 -18.53 -10.59 25.55
N ALA A 31 -18.43 -10.36 24.24
CA ALA A 31 -17.29 -10.79 23.44
C ALA A 31 -15.98 -10.14 23.90
N ALA A 32 -16.00 -8.83 24.17
CA ALA A 32 -14.89 -8.08 24.74
C ALA A 32 -14.42 -8.69 26.07
N LYS A 33 -15.34 -8.93 27.01
CA LYS A 33 -15.03 -9.57 28.29
C LYS A 33 -14.41 -10.96 28.10
N ASN A 34 -14.94 -11.74 27.18
CA ASN A 34 -14.43 -13.08 26.91
C ASN A 34 -13.02 -13.04 26.29
N LEU A 35 -12.78 -12.13 25.36
CA LEU A 35 -11.45 -11.88 24.79
C LEU A 35 -10.47 -11.40 25.86
N GLU A 36 -10.85 -10.47 26.72
CA GLU A 36 -10.02 -9.97 27.82
C GLU A 36 -9.62 -11.08 28.78
N LEU A 37 -10.53 -12.00 29.11
CA LEU A 37 -10.22 -13.17 29.93
C LEU A 37 -9.24 -14.10 29.24
N PHE A 38 -9.44 -14.40 27.96
CA PHE A 38 -8.50 -15.20 27.16
C PHE A 38 -7.10 -14.57 27.13
N LEU A 39 -7.00 -13.29 26.81
CA LEU A 39 -5.73 -12.57 26.76
C LEU A 39 -5.05 -12.54 28.13
N LYS A 40 -5.81 -12.30 29.20
CA LYS A 40 -5.29 -12.30 30.57
C LYS A 40 -4.77 -13.68 31.00
N ASN A 41 -5.48 -14.75 30.66
CA ASN A 41 -5.12 -16.11 31.06
C ASN A 41 -3.85 -16.60 30.34
N ASN A 42 -3.70 -16.27 29.05
CA ASN A 42 -2.62 -16.80 28.23
C ASN A 42 -1.41 -15.82 28.11
N TYR A 43 -1.64 -14.52 28.20
CA TYR A 43 -0.63 -13.48 27.95
C TYR A 43 -0.54 -12.40 29.05
N GLY A 44 -1.33 -12.53 30.14
CA GLY A 44 -1.32 -11.57 31.25
C GLY A 44 -1.74 -10.16 30.82
N THR A 45 -0.87 -9.17 31.05
CA THR A 45 -1.09 -7.77 30.66
C THR A 45 -0.29 -7.35 29.42
N THR A 46 0.39 -8.30 28.78
CA THR A 46 1.29 -8.05 27.64
C THR A 46 0.50 -7.63 26.40
N LEU A 47 -0.58 -8.35 26.09
CA LEU A 47 -1.41 -8.09 24.91
C LEU A 47 -2.67 -7.29 25.25
N LYS A 48 -3.00 -6.35 24.38
CA LYS A 48 -4.21 -5.53 24.42
C LYS A 48 -4.90 -5.58 23.06
N TYR A 49 -6.12 -5.04 22.98
CA TYR A 49 -6.89 -5.07 21.75
C TYR A 49 -7.52 -3.72 21.39
N LYS A 50 -7.84 -3.54 20.11
CA LYS A 50 -8.62 -2.43 19.56
C LYS A 50 -9.48 -2.94 18.40
N ASN A 51 -10.46 -2.14 17.98
CA ASN A 51 -11.31 -2.40 16.81
C ASN A 51 -12.00 -3.78 16.85
N LEU A 52 -12.64 -4.12 17.99
CA LEU A 52 -13.43 -5.35 18.11
C LEU A 52 -14.75 -5.20 17.33
N GLU A 53 -14.91 -5.98 16.28
CA GLU A 53 -16.07 -5.93 15.40
C GLU A 53 -16.66 -7.32 15.19
N ARG A 54 -17.99 -7.39 15.17
CA ARG A 54 -18.69 -8.63 14.80
C ARG A 54 -18.74 -8.72 13.29
N PHE A 55 -18.48 -9.90 12.75
CA PHE A 55 -18.74 -10.19 11.34
C PHE A 55 -19.62 -11.43 11.22
N PHE A 56 -20.34 -11.53 10.09
CA PHE A 56 -21.17 -12.68 9.80
C PHE A 56 -20.38 -13.65 8.92
N ASN A 57 -20.00 -14.80 9.47
CA ASN A 57 -19.41 -15.88 8.69
C ASN A 57 -20.54 -16.63 7.95
N THR A 58 -20.66 -16.38 6.65
CA THR A 58 -21.70 -16.97 5.79
C THR A 58 -21.60 -18.49 5.70
N ALA A 59 -20.39 -19.06 5.83
CA ALA A 59 -20.18 -20.50 5.72
C ALA A 59 -20.63 -21.27 6.97
N THR A 60 -20.44 -20.70 8.17
CA THR A 60 -20.79 -21.38 9.44
C THR A 60 -22.10 -20.89 10.05
N MET A 61 -22.67 -19.79 9.54
CA MET A 61 -23.83 -19.10 10.10
C MET A 61 -23.70 -18.79 11.60
N ASN A 62 -22.47 -18.74 12.12
CA ASN A 62 -22.19 -18.51 13.53
C ASN A 62 -22.32 -17.01 13.85
N PRO A 63 -23.29 -16.60 14.69
CA PRO A 63 -23.51 -15.20 14.99
C PRO A 63 -22.50 -14.63 16.02
N ASN A 64 -21.61 -15.46 16.56
CA ASN A 64 -20.64 -15.11 17.61
C ASN A 64 -19.21 -14.95 17.08
N CYS A 65 -19.04 -14.74 15.77
CA CYS A 65 -17.75 -14.49 15.15
C CYS A 65 -17.35 -13.01 15.23
N PHE A 66 -16.12 -12.76 15.67
CA PHE A 66 -15.55 -11.43 15.83
C PHE A 66 -14.17 -11.34 15.20
N THR A 67 -13.85 -10.15 14.68
CA THR A 67 -12.49 -9.75 14.29
C THR A 67 -12.00 -8.68 15.25
N VAL A 68 -10.69 -8.69 15.52
CA VAL A 68 -10.07 -7.74 16.43
C VAL A 68 -8.60 -7.54 16.07
N VAL A 69 -8.06 -6.38 16.40
CA VAL A 69 -6.63 -6.10 16.31
C VAL A 69 -6.02 -6.27 17.70
N ILE A 70 -5.11 -7.23 17.85
CA ILE A 70 -4.33 -7.47 19.07
C ILE A 70 -2.95 -6.83 18.91
N TYR A 71 -2.48 -6.14 19.95
CA TYR A 71 -1.16 -5.51 19.95
C TYR A 71 -0.45 -5.67 21.29
N GLU A 72 0.89 -5.66 21.27
CA GLU A 72 1.69 -5.67 22.49
C GLU A 72 1.75 -4.29 23.14
N ALA A 73 1.42 -4.20 24.43
CA ALA A 73 1.25 -2.93 25.13
C ALA A 73 2.57 -2.12 25.25
N ARG A 74 3.72 -2.80 25.33
CA ARG A 74 5.04 -2.15 25.42
C ARG A 74 5.64 -1.84 24.06
N ASN A 75 5.24 -2.58 23.02
CA ASN A 75 5.70 -2.40 21.65
C ASN A 75 4.54 -2.54 20.67
N PRO A 76 3.77 -1.46 20.44
CA PRO A 76 2.57 -1.52 19.60
C PRO A 76 2.82 -1.92 18.13
N ASN A 77 4.07 -1.95 17.67
CA ASN A 77 4.41 -2.44 16.33
C ASN A 77 4.22 -3.97 16.20
N VAL A 78 4.19 -4.70 17.33
CA VAL A 78 3.75 -6.09 17.37
C VAL A 78 2.23 -6.10 17.36
N GLU A 79 1.67 -5.99 16.16
CA GLU A 79 0.23 -5.96 15.90
C GLU A 79 -0.20 -7.13 15.00
N MET A 80 -1.35 -7.72 15.32
CA MET A 80 -1.90 -8.91 14.67
C MET A 80 -3.41 -8.82 14.57
N HIS A 81 -3.98 -9.43 13.54
CA HIS A 81 -5.43 -9.59 13.40
C HIS A 81 -5.85 -10.96 13.91
N LEU A 82 -6.87 -11.00 14.76
CA LEU A 82 -7.45 -12.23 15.27
C LEU A 82 -8.92 -12.32 14.88
N THR A 83 -9.25 -13.43 14.22
CA THR A 83 -10.64 -13.85 14.02
C THR A 83 -10.98 -14.96 15.01
N PHE A 84 -12.07 -14.82 15.75
CA PHE A 84 -12.43 -15.79 16.79
C PHE A 84 -13.93 -15.95 17.03
N ASP A 85 -14.30 -17.07 17.64
CA ASP A 85 -15.64 -17.32 18.19
C ASP A 85 -15.67 -16.91 19.67
N ALA A 86 -16.38 -15.81 19.96
CA ALA A 86 -16.48 -15.26 21.31
C ALA A 86 -17.12 -16.21 22.32
N SER A 87 -17.90 -17.20 21.87
CA SER A 87 -18.52 -18.19 22.76
C SER A 87 -17.57 -19.27 23.24
N LYS A 88 -16.41 -19.43 22.58
CA LYS A 88 -15.45 -20.51 22.85
C LYS A 88 -14.09 -20.01 23.33
N ILE A 89 -13.72 -18.76 23.03
CA ILE A 89 -12.36 -18.26 23.22
C ILE A 89 -11.85 -18.31 24.67
N VAL A 90 -12.73 -18.20 25.68
CA VAL A 90 -12.31 -18.10 27.10
C VAL A 90 -11.53 -19.32 27.58
N GLU A 91 -11.90 -20.51 27.10
CA GLU A 91 -11.31 -21.78 27.52
C GLU A 91 -10.15 -22.22 26.63
N GLN A 92 -9.92 -21.49 25.54
CA GLN A 92 -8.86 -21.81 24.59
C GLN A 92 -7.49 -21.40 25.15
N LYS A 93 -6.51 -22.27 24.95
CA LYS A 93 -5.09 -21.94 25.17
C LYS A 93 -4.51 -21.17 24.00
N ASP A 94 -5.06 -21.40 22.81
CA ASP A 94 -4.66 -20.77 21.57
C ASP A 94 -5.82 -20.79 20.57
N VAL A 95 -5.77 -19.92 19.56
CA VAL A 95 -6.76 -19.84 18.49
C VAL A 95 -6.12 -20.31 17.20
N ALA A 96 -6.64 -21.39 16.62
CA ALA A 96 -6.22 -21.87 15.31
C ALA A 96 -6.61 -20.86 14.21
N SER A 97 -5.81 -20.77 13.14
CA SER A 97 -6.21 -19.98 11.97
C SER A 97 -7.52 -20.51 11.37
N VAL A 98 -8.29 -19.57 10.82
CA VAL A 98 -9.49 -19.89 10.03
C VAL A 98 -9.13 -20.44 8.65
N TYR A 99 -7.89 -20.26 8.20
CA TYR A 99 -7.39 -20.75 6.93
C TYR A 99 -6.57 -22.05 7.12
N PRO A 100 -6.73 -23.04 6.23
CA PRO A 100 -5.96 -24.29 6.31
C PRO A 100 -4.45 -24.05 6.21
N ASN A 101 -3.68 -24.76 7.04
CA ASN A 101 -2.20 -24.74 7.07
C ASN A 101 -1.56 -23.39 7.45
N GLU A 102 -2.32 -22.47 8.03
CA GLU A 102 -1.76 -21.27 8.63
C GLU A 102 -1.43 -21.45 10.11
N LEU A 103 -0.58 -20.56 10.61
CA LEU A 103 -0.13 -20.49 12.00
C LEU A 103 -1.29 -20.24 12.96
N SER A 104 -1.16 -20.76 14.18
CA SER A 104 -2.02 -20.35 15.27
C SER A 104 -1.80 -18.88 15.66
N PHE A 105 -2.68 -18.33 16.49
CA PHE A 105 -2.52 -16.97 17.02
C PHE A 105 -1.22 -16.81 17.81
N ASN A 106 -0.88 -17.77 18.69
CA ASN A 106 0.37 -17.72 19.45
C ASN A 106 1.61 -17.83 18.54
N GLU A 107 1.58 -18.70 17.54
CA GLU A 107 2.68 -18.82 16.58
C GLU A 107 2.87 -17.52 15.78
N THR A 108 1.77 -16.92 15.32
CA THR A 108 1.76 -15.62 14.65
C THR A 108 2.34 -14.52 15.55
N TYR A 109 2.04 -14.55 16.85
CA TYR A 109 2.58 -13.60 17.82
C TYR A 109 4.09 -13.72 17.96
N ILE A 110 4.60 -14.94 18.12
CA ILE A 110 6.05 -15.17 18.22
C ILE A 110 6.76 -14.72 16.94
N GLU A 111 6.22 -15.06 15.77
CA GLU A 111 6.80 -14.64 14.50
C GLU A 111 6.78 -13.12 14.35
N LYS A 112 5.67 -12.46 14.71
CA LYS A 112 5.58 -10.99 14.64
C LYS A 112 6.57 -10.31 15.57
N GLN A 113 6.83 -10.85 16.75
CA GLN A 113 7.89 -10.35 17.63
C GLN A 113 9.27 -10.46 16.99
N GLN A 114 9.57 -11.57 16.32
CA GLN A 114 10.85 -11.77 15.62
C GLN A 114 11.00 -10.79 14.44
N VAL A 115 9.94 -10.58 13.67
CA VAL A 115 9.92 -9.60 12.57
C VAL A 115 10.21 -8.20 13.10
N VAL A 116 9.50 -7.75 14.14
CA VAL A 116 9.69 -6.42 14.72
C VAL A 116 11.09 -6.27 15.34
N ALA A 117 11.62 -7.32 15.97
CA ALA A 117 12.98 -7.30 16.50
C ALA A 117 14.03 -7.17 15.38
N THR A 118 13.85 -7.91 14.28
CA THR A 118 14.74 -7.86 13.11
C THR A 118 14.71 -6.47 12.46
N GLN A 119 13.51 -5.91 12.26
CA GLN A 119 13.33 -4.55 11.76
C GLN A 119 14.02 -3.51 12.67
N ALA A 120 13.92 -3.67 14.00
CA ALA A 120 14.59 -2.80 14.95
C ALA A 120 16.13 -2.89 14.84
N VAL A 121 16.69 -4.09 14.68
CA VAL A 121 18.13 -4.28 14.48
C VAL A 121 18.63 -3.59 13.21
N ILE A 122 17.89 -3.68 12.10
CA ILE A 122 18.24 -2.96 10.87
C ILE A 122 18.15 -1.45 11.11
N SER A 123 17.05 -0.97 11.70
CA SER A 123 16.86 0.46 12.02
C SER A 123 17.99 1.02 12.90
N ASP A 124 18.41 0.28 13.93
CA ASP A 124 19.50 0.68 14.83
C ASP A 124 20.85 0.78 14.12
N LYS A 125 21.08 -0.01 13.07
CA LYS A 125 22.29 0.09 12.23
C LYS A 125 22.23 1.24 11.22
N MET A 126 21.03 1.60 10.76
CA MET A 126 20.83 2.73 9.85
C MET A 126 20.89 4.08 10.57
N LYS A 127 20.42 4.15 11.82
CA LYS A 127 20.31 5.39 12.59
C LYS A 127 21.62 6.18 12.74
N PRO A 128 22.79 5.56 13.02
CA PRO A 128 24.08 6.28 13.04
C PRO A 128 24.49 6.89 11.69
N LEU A 129 23.91 6.40 10.59
CA LEU A 129 24.13 6.95 9.24
C LEU A 129 23.19 8.13 8.92
N GLY A 130 22.38 8.56 9.90
CA GLY A 130 21.40 9.64 9.73
C GLY A 130 20.15 9.21 8.95
N VAL A 131 19.79 7.92 9.01
CA VAL A 131 18.62 7.39 8.31
C VAL A 131 17.71 6.67 9.29
N ASP A 132 16.50 7.18 9.45
CA ASP A 132 15.41 6.49 10.15
C ASP A 132 14.67 5.57 9.15
N LEU A 133 14.15 4.43 9.61
CA LEU A 133 13.38 3.52 8.78
C LEU A 133 11.92 3.48 9.21
N LYS A 134 11.01 3.47 8.23
CA LYS A 134 9.60 3.18 8.43
C LYS A 134 9.18 2.00 7.56
N TRP A 135 8.67 0.98 8.22
CA TRP A 135 8.27 -0.28 7.62
C TRP A 135 6.77 -0.25 7.31
N SER A 136 6.40 -0.62 6.09
CA SER A 136 5.02 -0.78 5.64
C SER A 136 4.89 -2.07 4.84
N TYR A 137 3.68 -2.60 4.71
CA TYR A 137 3.45 -3.87 4.01
C TYR A 137 3.93 -3.83 2.53
N ASN A 138 3.77 -2.69 1.84
CA ASN A 138 4.11 -2.56 0.42
C ASN A 138 5.39 -1.76 0.14
N PHE A 139 5.92 -1.07 1.15
CA PHE A 139 7.08 -0.21 0.98
C PHE A 139 7.92 -0.12 2.24
N ILE A 140 9.17 0.26 2.07
CA ILE A 140 10.07 0.65 3.15
C ILE A 140 10.49 2.08 2.86
N GLU A 141 10.43 2.95 3.85
CA GLU A 141 10.80 4.37 3.71
C GLU A 141 12.09 4.64 4.48
N LEU A 142 13.13 5.10 3.76
CA LEU A 142 14.35 5.67 4.32
C LEU A 142 14.13 7.16 4.50
N ILE A 143 14.17 7.60 5.75
CA ILE A 143 13.98 8.99 6.15
C ILE A 143 15.35 9.56 6.54
N PHE A 144 15.97 10.25 5.61
CA PHE A 144 17.23 10.96 5.79
C PHE A 144 17.01 12.18 6.70
N ASP A 145 17.82 12.28 7.74
CA ASP A 145 17.69 13.32 8.77
C ASP A 145 18.08 14.73 8.30
N LYS A 146 18.78 14.81 7.17
CA LYS A 146 19.20 16.03 6.47
C LYS A 146 19.39 15.72 4.98
N SER A 147 19.79 16.73 4.21
CA SER A 147 20.25 16.55 2.83
C SER A 147 21.63 15.88 2.76
N TYR A 148 21.77 14.92 1.85
CA TYR A 148 23.02 14.20 1.55
C TYR A 148 23.36 14.36 0.07
N THR A 149 24.63 14.17 -0.29
CA THR A 149 25.02 14.04 -1.69
C THR A 149 24.46 12.75 -2.28
N GLU A 150 24.35 12.68 -3.59
CA GLU A 150 23.75 11.56 -4.31
C GLU A 150 24.54 10.26 -4.09
N ASN A 151 25.87 10.34 -4.08
CA ASN A 151 26.73 9.22 -3.73
C ASN A 151 26.49 8.72 -2.30
N GLU A 152 26.34 9.64 -1.34
CA GLU A 152 26.06 9.30 0.06
C GLU A 152 24.68 8.65 0.24
N VAL A 153 23.69 9.01 -0.58
CA VAL A 153 22.37 8.38 -0.60
C VAL A 153 22.51 6.95 -1.13
N LEU A 154 23.13 6.77 -2.30
CA LEU A 154 23.34 5.46 -2.92
C LEU A 154 24.11 4.50 -2.01
N GLU A 155 25.15 4.98 -1.31
CA GLU A 155 25.89 4.19 -0.33
C GLU A 155 25.01 3.71 0.83
N LYS A 156 24.13 4.59 1.33
CA LYS A 156 23.21 4.26 2.44
C LYS A 156 22.11 3.30 1.99
N GLU A 157 21.56 3.48 0.79
CA GLU A 157 20.60 2.54 0.20
C GLU A 157 21.22 1.15 0.00
N GLN A 158 22.43 1.09 -0.56
CA GLN A 158 23.14 -0.17 -0.73
C GLN A 158 23.48 -0.83 0.61
N PHE A 159 23.86 -0.04 1.61
CA PHE A 159 24.09 -0.55 2.97
C PHE A 159 22.80 -1.12 3.57
N PHE A 160 21.66 -0.43 3.42
CA PHE A 160 20.35 -0.94 3.81
C PHE A 160 20.03 -2.26 3.11
N LEU A 161 20.15 -2.33 1.78
CA LEU A 161 19.90 -3.57 1.03
C LEU A 161 20.82 -4.72 1.48
N ASN A 162 22.08 -4.43 1.79
CA ASN A 162 23.03 -5.43 2.29
C ASN A 162 22.68 -5.94 3.70
N LEU A 163 22.04 -5.12 4.54
CA LEU A 163 21.50 -5.57 5.82
C LEU A 163 20.24 -6.40 5.58
N PHE A 164 19.32 -5.90 4.78
CA PHE A 164 18.05 -6.54 4.45
C PHE A 164 18.24 -7.93 3.82
N ALA A 165 19.18 -8.06 2.89
CA ALA A 165 19.50 -9.32 2.20
C ALA A 165 20.09 -10.42 3.10
N LYS A 166 20.52 -10.08 4.33
CA LYS A 166 21.03 -11.07 5.29
C LYS A 166 19.92 -11.71 6.13
N GLU A 167 18.73 -11.14 6.09
CA GLU A 167 17.59 -11.59 6.86
C GLU A 167 16.67 -12.48 6.01
N ASP A 168 15.75 -13.17 6.67
CA ASP A 168 14.67 -13.93 6.04
C ASP A 168 13.59 -12.95 5.54
N THR A 169 13.76 -12.43 4.32
CA THR A 169 12.93 -11.35 3.76
C THR A 169 11.48 -11.76 3.54
N ASP A 170 11.23 -13.04 3.33
CA ASP A 170 9.88 -13.59 3.19
C ASP A 170 9.11 -13.46 4.51
N LYS A 171 9.76 -13.76 5.65
CA LYS A 171 9.18 -13.51 6.98
C LYS A 171 8.94 -12.03 7.27
N LEU A 172 9.75 -11.15 6.69
CA LEU A 172 9.53 -9.70 6.80
C LEU A 172 8.32 -9.23 5.97
N GLY A 173 7.76 -10.09 5.11
CA GLY A 173 6.59 -9.83 4.28
C GLY A 173 6.91 -9.25 2.90
N TYR A 174 8.17 -9.32 2.46
CA TYR A 174 8.62 -8.76 1.17
C TYR A 174 9.06 -9.88 0.23
N TYR A 175 8.12 -10.35 -0.58
CA TYR A 175 8.31 -11.46 -1.51
C TYR A 175 8.84 -10.96 -2.85
N HIS A 176 10.12 -11.21 -3.13
CA HIS A 176 10.83 -10.91 -4.39
C HIS A 176 10.86 -9.45 -4.85
N SER A 177 10.05 -8.55 -4.29
CA SER A 177 10.04 -7.12 -4.63
C SER A 177 9.37 -6.28 -3.56
N PHE A 178 9.72 -4.99 -3.52
CA PHE A 178 9.05 -3.97 -2.73
C PHE A 178 9.38 -2.58 -3.27
N THR A 179 8.67 -1.56 -2.79
CA THR A 179 9.00 -0.16 -3.12
C THR A 179 9.86 0.46 -2.01
N LEU A 180 10.98 1.08 -2.37
CA LEU A 180 11.82 1.83 -1.44
C LEU A 180 11.55 3.32 -1.60
N HIS A 181 10.96 3.96 -0.60
CA HIS A 181 10.74 5.40 -0.58
C HIS A 181 11.93 6.12 0.03
N LEU A 182 12.32 7.25 -0.56
CA LEU A 182 13.36 8.13 -0.05
C LEU A 182 12.74 9.47 0.36
N SER A 183 12.95 9.82 1.62
CA SER A 183 12.43 11.05 2.23
C SER A 183 13.54 11.81 2.91
N PHE A 184 13.62 13.12 2.68
CA PHE A 184 14.67 13.96 3.26
C PHE A 184 13.99 15.05 4.09
N LYS A 185 14.32 15.15 5.38
CA LYS A 185 13.65 16.09 6.31
C LYS A 185 13.76 17.55 5.88
N ASP A 186 14.82 17.90 5.16
CA ASP A 186 15.09 19.26 4.68
C ASP A 186 14.66 19.50 3.22
N ASN A 187 13.95 18.57 2.56
CA ASN A 187 13.62 18.72 1.14
C ASN A 187 12.34 19.53 0.89
N GLU A 188 12.41 20.39 -0.12
CA GLU A 188 11.25 21.03 -0.75
C GLU A 188 10.73 20.25 -1.98
N TYR A 189 11.31 19.08 -2.29
CA TYR A 189 11.01 18.30 -3.49
C TYR A 189 10.19 17.04 -3.20
N PRO A 190 9.49 16.52 -4.23
CA PRO A 190 8.76 15.26 -4.11
C PRO A 190 9.66 14.14 -3.61
N LEU A 191 9.10 13.32 -2.73
CA LEU A 191 9.73 12.09 -2.29
C LEU A 191 10.05 11.24 -3.51
N LEU A 192 11.17 10.52 -3.44
CA LEU A 192 11.59 9.63 -4.51
C LEU A 192 11.20 8.20 -4.16
N LYS A 193 11.05 7.35 -5.17
CA LYS A 193 10.85 5.91 -4.98
C LYS A 193 11.70 5.10 -5.94
N HIS A 194 12.27 4.00 -5.43
CA HIS A 194 12.79 2.91 -6.24
C HIS A 194 11.80 1.75 -6.22
N PHE A 195 11.70 1.04 -7.33
CA PHE A 195 11.28 -0.35 -7.28
C PHE A 195 12.51 -1.21 -6.95
N VAL A 196 12.38 -2.13 -6.00
CA VAL A 196 13.45 -3.06 -5.63
C VAL A 196 12.96 -4.45 -5.97
N GLU A 197 13.78 -5.22 -6.69
CA GLU A 197 13.48 -6.61 -7.02
C GLU A 197 14.63 -7.53 -6.64
N GLN A 198 14.31 -8.78 -6.41
CA GLN A 198 15.27 -9.84 -6.21
C GLN A 198 15.57 -10.50 -7.56
N LYS A 199 16.82 -10.42 -8.00
CA LYS A 199 17.33 -11.06 -9.22
C LYS A 199 18.58 -11.87 -8.90
N ASN A 200 18.57 -13.15 -9.24
CA ASN A 200 19.67 -14.09 -8.92
C ASN A 200 20.09 -14.03 -7.44
N ASP A 201 19.11 -14.12 -6.53
CA ASP A 201 19.29 -14.05 -5.07
C ASP A 201 19.91 -12.75 -4.54
N LYS A 202 19.89 -11.67 -5.33
CA LYS A 202 20.35 -10.34 -4.93
C LYS A 202 19.25 -9.31 -5.08
N TRP A 203 19.12 -8.45 -4.08
CA TRP A 203 18.23 -7.30 -4.14
C TRP A 203 18.89 -6.18 -4.97
N GLU A 204 18.20 -5.74 -6.01
CA GLU A 204 18.66 -4.72 -6.95
C GLU A 204 17.72 -3.51 -6.94
N LEU A 205 18.29 -2.30 -6.85
CA LEU A 205 17.56 -1.06 -7.05
C LEU A 205 17.29 -0.87 -8.55
N LYS A 206 16.02 -0.77 -8.93
CA LYS A 206 15.62 -0.34 -10.27
C LYS A 206 15.70 1.18 -10.40
N ASP A 207 15.16 1.66 -11.50
CA ASP A 207 15.07 3.08 -11.76
C ASP A 207 14.23 3.79 -10.70
N ILE A 208 14.60 5.06 -10.53
CA ILE A 208 14.07 5.94 -9.51
C ILE A 208 13.01 6.81 -10.17
N SER A 209 11.90 7.03 -9.50
CA SER A 209 10.82 7.87 -9.99
C SER A 209 10.32 8.80 -8.89
N LEU A 210 9.47 9.75 -9.23
CA LEU A 210 8.78 10.55 -8.22
C LEU A 210 7.72 9.71 -7.51
N ASN A 211 7.52 9.94 -6.21
CA ASN A 211 6.45 9.34 -5.44
C ASN A 211 5.14 10.12 -5.63
N GLU A 212 4.18 9.51 -6.31
CA GLU A 212 2.90 10.13 -6.67
C GLU A 212 1.95 10.34 -5.48
N GLU A 213 2.16 9.61 -4.38
CA GLU A 213 1.38 9.75 -3.16
C GLU A 213 1.77 10.99 -2.36
N ASP A 214 2.95 11.57 -2.65
CA ASP A 214 3.44 12.75 -1.97
C ASP A 214 2.64 14.02 -2.31
N LYS A 215 2.51 14.93 -1.34
CA LYS A 215 1.78 16.18 -1.54
C LYS A 215 2.49 17.09 -2.54
N SER A 216 3.82 17.21 -2.45
CA SER A 216 4.58 18.10 -3.33
C SER A 216 4.66 17.58 -4.77
N PHE A 217 4.48 16.27 -4.99
CA PHE A 217 4.28 15.71 -6.32
C PHE A 217 3.10 16.38 -7.05
N LYS A 218 1.97 16.61 -6.36
CA LYS A 218 0.79 17.24 -6.98
C LYS A 218 1.09 18.66 -7.47
N GLU A 219 1.92 19.40 -6.74
CA GLU A 219 2.33 20.75 -7.10
C GLU A 219 3.23 20.74 -8.35
N VAL A 220 4.22 19.86 -8.40
CA VAL A 220 5.10 19.69 -9.58
C VAL A 220 4.30 19.18 -10.79
N SER A 221 3.44 18.19 -10.59
CA SER A 221 2.58 17.62 -11.64
C SER A 221 1.69 18.68 -12.29
N LEU A 222 1.13 19.59 -11.49
CA LEU A 222 0.34 20.72 -12.01
C LEU A 222 1.18 21.62 -12.93
N LEU A 223 2.37 22.01 -12.50
CA LEU A 223 3.27 22.85 -13.30
C LEU A 223 3.68 22.17 -14.62
N VAL A 224 4.07 20.90 -14.55
CA VAL A 224 4.45 20.12 -15.73
C VAL A 224 3.26 19.97 -16.68
N ASN A 225 2.06 19.71 -16.17
CA ASN A 225 0.85 19.60 -16.98
C ASN A 225 0.47 20.91 -17.67
N THR A 226 0.65 22.05 -17.00
CA THR A 226 0.45 23.38 -17.63
C THR A 226 1.38 23.55 -18.82
N VAL A 227 2.69 23.33 -18.64
CA VAL A 227 3.69 23.47 -19.73
C VAL A 227 3.40 22.51 -20.89
N LYS A 228 3.02 21.26 -20.60
CA LYS A 228 2.64 20.30 -21.64
C LYS A 228 1.40 20.74 -22.43
N ASN A 229 0.38 21.24 -21.75
CA ASN A 229 -0.84 21.72 -22.41
C ASN A 229 -0.56 22.95 -23.28
N GLU A 230 0.20 23.93 -22.79
CA GLU A 230 0.61 25.10 -23.57
C GLU A 230 1.42 24.70 -24.82
N TYR A 231 2.32 23.73 -24.69
CA TYR A 231 3.05 23.17 -25.81
C TYR A 231 2.14 22.49 -26.84
N LEU A 232 1.21 21.62 -26.40
CA LEU A 232 0.27 20.95 -27.30
C LEU A 232 -0.65 21.96 -27.99
N GLU A 233 -1.17 22.95 -27.28
CA GLU A 233 -2.02 23.99 -27.87
C GLU A 233 -1.30 24.79 -28.95
N SER A 234 -0.01 25.06 -28.77
CA SER A 234 0.78 25.84 -29.72
C SER A 234 1.37 25.03 -30.88
N LYS A 235 1.76 23.76 -30.65
CA LYS A 235 2.50 22.94 -31.64
C LYS A 235 1.70 21.77 -32.19
N GLN A 236 0.77 21.21 -31.42
CA GLN A 236 0.00 20.02 -31.76
C GLN A 236 -1.49 20.18 -31.38
N PRO A 237 -2.20 21.20 -31.90
CA PRO A 237 -3.49 21.64 -31.34
C PRO A 237 -4.61 20.60 -31.43
N ALA A 238 -4.47 19.60 -32.30
CA ALA A 238 -5.41 18.48 -32.45
C ALA A 238 -5.29 17.42 -31.34
N LEU A 239 -4.25 17.49 -30.51
CA LEU A 239 -3.94 16.51 -29.47
C LEU A 239 -4.31 17.03 -28.08
N LYS A 240 -4.52 16.10 -27.15
CA LYS A 240 -4.62 16.35 -25.70
C LYS A 240 -3.86 15.28 -24.93
N LEU A 241 -3.47 15.60 -23.70
CA LEU A 241 -2.88 14.63 -22.78
C LEU A 241 -3.90 13.54 -22.40
N ALA A 242 -3.44 12.30 -22.34
CA ALA A 242 -4.14 11.18 -21.75
C ALA A 242 -3.84 11.08 -20.24
N ASN A 243 -4.59 10.23 -19.53
CA ASN A 243 -4.45 10.04 -18.08
C ASN A 243 -3.34 9.05 -17.68
N TYR A 244 -2.45 8.71 -18.60
CA TYR A 244 -1.36 7.74 -18.38
C TYR A 244 -0.03 8.44 -18.56
N TYR A 245 0.79 8.40 -17.52
CA TYR A 245 2.10 9.03 -17.47
C TYR A 245 3.09 8.16 -16.70
N GLY A 246 4.37 8.48 -16.85
CA GLY A 246 5.46 7.89 -16.08
C GLY A 246 6.54 8.92 -15.83
N THR A 247 7.35 8.70 -14.80
CA THR A 247 8.49 9.56 -14.46
C THR A 247 9.74 8.72 -14.24
N LEU A 248 10.87 9.24 -14.67
CA LEU A 248 12.19 8.69 -14.36
C LEU A 248 13.09 9.82 -13.87
N VAL A 249 13.68 9.65 -12.71
CA VAL A 249 14.56 10.63 -12.07
C VAL A 249 16.00 10.26 -12.42
N ASN A 250 16.83 11.27 -12.70
CA ASN A 250 18.25 11.05 -12.94
C ASN A 250 18.93 10.64 -11.62
N LYS A 251 19.53 9.44 -11.61
CA LYS A 251 20.23 8.88 -10.44
C LYS A 251 21.47 9.67 -10.01
N VAL A 252 22.01 10.52 -10.89
CA VAL A 252 23.25 11.27 -10.62
C VAL A 252 23.01 12.52 -9.78
N ASP A 253 21.86 13.17 -9.94
CA ASP A 253 21.58 14.46 -9.27
C ASP A 253 20.20 14.57 -8.61
N PHE A 254 19.37 13.54 -8.76
CA PHE A 254 17.99 13.48 -8.24
C PHE A 254 17.09 14.69 -8.58
N SER A 255 17.50 15.52 -9.52
CA SER A 255 16.91 16.83 -9.80
C SER A 255 16.32 16.93 -11.18
N ARG A 256 16.88 16.16 -12.12
CA ARG A 256 16.38 16.06 -13.49
C ARG A 256 15.41 14.90 -13.59
N VAL A 257 14.24 15.16 -14.16
CA VAL A 257 13.16 14.18 -14.31
C VAL A 257 12.75 14.12 -15.77
N ILE A 258 12.71 12.92 -16.31
CA ILE A 258 12.03 12.61 -17.56
C ILE A 258 10.57 12.36 -17.20
N TRP A 259 9.67 13.17 -17.74
CA TRP A 259 8.23 13.02 -17.55
C TRP A 259 7.59 12.71 -18.89
N VAL A 260 7.05 11.50 -19.02
CA VAL A 260 6.35 11.06 -20.22
C VAL A 260 4.86 11.08 -19.95
N THR A 261 4.06 11.58 -20.89
CA THR A 261 2.60 11.52 -20.81
C THR A 261 2.05 11.22 -22.18
N TYR A 262 1.26 10.16 -22.29
CA TYR A 262 0.64 9.80 -23.57
C TYR A 262 -0.33 10.88 -24.05
N THR A 263 -0.57 10.89 -25.36
CA THR A 263 -1.53 11.76 -26.00
C THR A 263 -2.62 10.98 -26.72
N GLU A 264 -3.80 11.58 -26.79
CA GLU A 264 -4.92 11.12 -27.61
C GLU A 264 -5.44 12.29 -28.46
N HIS A 265 -6.21 12.00 -29.50
CA HIS A 265 -6.85 13.06 -30.28
C HIS A 265 -7.95 13.75 -29.47
N LYS A 266 -8.09 15.07 -29.68
CA LYS A 266 -9.26 15.80 -29.17
C LYS A 266 -10.51 15.22 -29.83
N ARG A 267 -11.44 14.75 -29.00
CA ARG A 267 -12.67 14.09 -29.47
C ARG A 267 -13.62 15.10 -30.07
N THR A 268 -14.23 14.73 -31.18
CA THR A 268 -15.39 15.41 -31.74
C THR A 268 -16.61 15.23 -30.84
N LYS A 269 -17.63 16.08 -31.02
CA LYS A 269 -18.90 15.96 -30.29
C LYS A 269 -19.53 14.57 -30.44
N LYS A 270 -19.43 13.98 -31.63
CA LYS A 270 -19.98 12.65 -31.92
C LYS A 270 -19.26 11.55 -31.13
N GLU A 271 -17.93 11.57 -31.13
CA GLU A 271 -17.12 10.60 -30.37
C GLU A 271 -17.32 10.70 -28.85
N LEU A 272 -17.58 11.91 -28.33
CA LEU A 272 -17.94 12.09 -26.92
C LEU A 272 -19.28 11.43 -26.58
N GLU A 273 -20.28 11.55 -27.45
CA GLU A 273 -21.59 10.90 -27.26
C GLU A 273 -21.50 9.37 -27.38
N GLU A 274 -20.61 8.85 -28.22
CA GLU A 274 -20.34 7.40 -28.33
C GLU A 274 -19.52 6.87 -27.16
N ALA A 275 -18.55 7.64 -26.65
CA ALA A 275 -17.78 7.29 -25.46
C ALA A 275 -18.65 7.18 -24.20
N LYS A 276 -19.68 8.04 -24.05
CA LYS A 276 -20.67 7.92 -22.96
C LYS A 276 -21.44 6.59 -22.98
N LYS A 277 -21.55 5.97 -24.15
CA LYS A 277 -22.18 4.65 -24.33
C LYS A 277 -21.19 3.48 -24.15
N GLY A 278 -19.92 3.77 -23.84
CA GLY A 278 -18.86 2.77 -23.70
C GLY A 278 -18.35 2.20 -25.02
N VAL A 279 -18.71 2.80 -26.16
CA VAL A 279 -18.42 2.24 -27.50
C VAL A 279 -17.07 2.72 -28.04
N TYR A 280 -16.62 3.90 -27.63
CA TYR A 280 -15.43 4.54 -28.21
C TYR A 280 -14.35 4.80 -27.16
N VAL A 281 -13.14 4.27 -27.42
CA VAL A 281 -11.89 4.58 -26.71
C VAL A 281 -10.94 5.20 -27.72
N SER A 282 -10.44 6.41 -27.44
CA SER A 282 -9.50 7.05 -28.36
C SER A 282 -8.16 6.32 -28.27
N PRO A 283 -7.56 5.93 -29.41
CA PRO A 283 -6.26 5.29 -29.40
C PRO A 283 -5.19 6.30 -28.96
N ILE A 284 -4.18 5.78 -28.27
CA ILE A 284 -2.95 6.52 -28.00
C ILE A 284 -2.23 6.74 -29.33
N ASN A 285 -1.84 7.98 -29.62
CA ASN A 285 -1.20 8.36 -30.90
C ASN A 285 0.25 8.81 -30.75
N GLY A 286 0.73 8.94 -29.52
CA GLY A 286 2.06 9.44 -29.20
C GLY A 286 2.19 9.76 -27.73
N TYR A 287 3.25 10.48 -27.39
CA TYR A 287 3.48 11.00 -26.05
C TYR A 287 4.19 12.36 -26.11
N VAL A 288 4.01 13.13 -25.05
CA VAL A 288 4.82 14.30 -24.75
C VAL A 288 5.86 13.90 -23.71
N VAL A 289 7.12 14.18 -24.00
CA VAL A 289 8.23 14.05 -23.05
C VAL A 289 8.65 15.45 -22.57
N VAL A 290 8.85 15.58 -21.26
CA VAL A 290 9.38 16.79 -20.63
C VAL A 290 10.58 16.44 -19.78
N TYR A 291 11.69 17.14 -20.01
CA TYR A 291 12.87 17.09 -19.16
C TYR A 291 12.75 18.22 -18.15
N TRP A 292 12.34 17.88 -16.94
CA TRP A 292 12.03 18.82 -15.89
C TRP A 292 13.18 18.94 -14.90
N ASN A 293 13.53 20.16 -14.51
CA ASN A 293 14.45 20.41 -13.39
C ASN A 293 13.63 20.77 -12.13
N LEU A 294 13.70 19.92 -11.11
CA LEU A 294 12.94 20.08 -9.86
C LEU A 294 13.35 21.34 -9.11
N PHE A 295 14.66 21.62 -8.97
CA PHE A 295 15.18 22.81 -8.29
C PHE A 295 14.70 24.11 -8.94
N LYS A 296 14.84 24.20 -10.27
CA LYS A 296 14.50 25.40 -11.04
C LYS A 296 13.00 25.49 -11.36
N LYS A 297 12.22 24.43 -11.09
CA LYS A 297 10.80 24.30 -11.40
C LYS A 297 10.48 24.70 -12.85
N GLN A 298 11.29 24.21 -13.79
CA GLN A 298 11.17 24.56 -15.20
C GLN A 298 11.51 23.39 -16.12
N ALA A 299 10.92 23.40 -17.31
CA ALA A 299 11.28 22.48 -18.39
C ALA A 299 12.60 22.91 -19.03
N GLN A 300 13.54 21.98 -19.13
CA GLN A 300 14.77 22.12 -19.91
C GLN A 300 14.54 21.76 -21.38
N HIS A 301 13.66 20.79 -21.62
CA HIS A 301 13.26 20.36 -22.95
C HIS A 301 11.81 19.82 -22.93
N ILE A 302 11.10 19.99 -24.04
CA ILE A 302 9.77 19.43 -24.27
C ILE A 302 9.62 19.06 -25.75
N ALA A 303 9.11 17.86 -26.00
CA ALA A 303 8.85 17.37 -27.35
C ALA A 303 7.61 16.48 -27.40
N PHE A 304 6.97 16.43 -28.57
CA PHE A 304 5.99 15.40 -28.91
C PHE A 304 6.65 14.34 -29.79
N VAL A 305 6.38 13.07 -29.48
CA VAL A 305 6.83 11.92 -30.26
C VAL A 305 5.62 11.10 -30.67
N SER A 306 5.44 10.93 -31.98
CA SER A 306 4.40 10.06 -32.53
C SER A 306 4.75 8.59 -32.33
N LEU A 307 3.76 7.76 -32.00
CA LEU A 307 3.92 6.32 -31.89
C LEU A 307 3.31 5.62 -33.10
N GLU A 308 4.13 4.85 -33.82
CA GLU A 308 3.66 3.98 -34.92
C GLU A 308 3.08 2.67 -34.38
N GLU A 309 3.62 2.18 -33.26
CA GLU A 309 3.17 0.98 -32.55
C GLU A 309 2.99 1.30 -31.06
N HIS A 310 2.13 0.54 -30.38
CA HIS A 310 1.94 0.70 -28.95
C HIS A 310 3.20 0.25 -28.20
N LYS A 311 3.79 1.17 -27.42
CA LYS A 311 4.83 0.89 -26.44
C LYS A 311 4.28 1.13 -25.05
N SER A 312 4.65 0.32 -24.08
CA SER A 312 4.38 0.55 -22.66
C SER A 312 5.15 1.76 -22.14
N ILE A 313 4.72 2.32 -20.99
CA ILE A 313 5.33 3.53 -20.45
C ILE A 313 6.79 3.30 -20.05
N ASP A 314 7.10 2.11 -19.56
CA ASP A 314 8.44 1.71 -19.16
C ASP A 314 9.37 1.60 -20.37
N GLU A 315 8.89 1.05 -21.50
CA GLU A 315 9.64 1.02 -22.75
C GLU A 315 9.91 2.42 -23.31
N VAL A 316 8.95 3.34 -23.16
CA VAL A 316 9.13 4.73 -23.58
C VAL A 316 10.14 5.44 -22.67
N LEU A 317 10.04 5.27 -21.35
CA LEU A 317 10.98 5.87 -20.41
C LEU A 317 12.41 5.37 -20.62
N GLU A 318 12.61 4.07 -20.87
CA GLU A 318 13.94 3.53 -21.16
C GLU A 318 14.50 4.07 -22.48
N TYR A 319 13.65 4.17 -23.53
CA TYR A 319 14.05 4.79 -24.79
C TYR A 319 14.46 6.26 -24.61
N GLU A 320 13.68 7.06 -23.87
CA GLU A 320 13.95 8.48 -23.64
C GLU A 320 15.17 8.71 -22.72
N LYS A 321 15.47 7.75 -21.84
CA LYS A 321 16.67 7.74 -21.00
C LYS A 321 17.93 7.49 -21.82
N ASP A 322 17.89 6.57 -22.79
CA ASP A 322 19.06 6.22 -23.62
C ASP A 322 19.36 7.23 -24.74
N ASN A 323 18.33 7.91 -25.25
CA ASN A 323 18.44 8.78 -26.42
C ASN A 323 18.61 10.27 -26.09
N LEU A 324 18.64 10.64 -24.81
CA LEU A 324 18.95 12.00 -24.38
C LEU A 324 20.14 12.02 -23.41
N LEU A 325 21.33 12.15 -24.02
CA LEU A 325 22.55 12.69 -23.43
C LEU A 325 22.79 14.11 -23.94
#